data_AF-A0A7W8SX43-F1
#
_entry.id   AF-A0A7W8SX43-F1
#
_cell.length_a   1.000
_cell.length_b   1.000
_cell.length_c   1.000
_cell.angle_alpha   90.00
_cell.angle_beta   90.00
_cell.angle_gamma   90.00
#
_symmetry.space_group_name_H-M   'P 1'
#
loop_
_entity.id
_entity.type
_entity.pdbx_description
1 polymer ?
#
loop_
_entity_poly.entity_id
_entity_poly.type
_entity_poly.pdbx_seq_one_letter_code
_entity_poly.pdbx_strand_id
1 'polypeptide(L)'
;MQAALVELGRWNDTLVMTCAEFGRRLRENQSNGTDRGTVAPHFVTGGRAQGGLFGVPPMLARLDGNGNLPVGVDFRQLYATVLGPWWGLDPPATLQQRFEPQPLLRA
;
A
#
# COMPACT_ATOMS: atom_id res chain seq x y z
N MET A 1 11.86 16.58 -2.26
CA MET A 1 12.12 15.21 -2.78
C MET A 1 11.91 15.12 -4.29
N GLN A 2 10.69 15.30 -4.82
CA GLN A 2 10.43 15.23 -6.26
C GLN A 2 11.32 16.15 -7.10
N ALA A 3 11.42 17.44 -6.76
CA ALA A 3 12.23 18.41 -7.52
C ALA A 3 13.68 17.97 -7.68
N ALA A 4 14.32 17.50 -6.60
CA ALA A 4 15.70 17.00 -6.65
C ALA A 4 15.84 15.73 -7.51
N LEU A 5 14.87 14.81 -7.46
CA LEU A 5 14.87 13.61 -8.32
C LEU A 5 14.66 13.96 -9.80
N VAL A 6 13.91 15.03 -10.10
CA VAL A 6 13.77 15.56 -11.46
C VAL A 6 15.08 16.18 -11.94
N GLU A 7 15.72 17.00 -11.11
CA GLU A 7 17.02 17.63 -11.40
C GLU A 7 18.11 16.59 -11.69
N LEU A 8 18.12 15.49 -10.94
CA LEU A 8 19.04 14.37 -11.14
C LEU A 8 18.66 13.44 -12.31
N GLY A 9 17.53 13.68 -12.99
CA GLY A 9 17.04 12.80 -14.05
C GLY A 9 16.60 11.41 -13.56
N ARG A 10 16.34 11.24 -12.25
CA ARG A 10 16.01 9.95 -11.62
C ARG A 10 14.54 9.77 -11.28
N TRP A 11 13.70 10.77 -11.53
CA TRP A 11 12.29 10.75 -11.15
C TRP A 11 11.52 9.55 -11.73
N ASN A 12 11.75 9.22 -13.00
CA ASN A 12 11.07 8.11 -13.68
C ASN A 12 11.58 6.74 -13.23
N ASP A 13 12.74 6.67 -12.57
CA ASP A 13 13.34 5.44 -12.02
C ASP A 13 13.21 5.37 -10.50
N THR A 14 12.32 6.18 -9.91
CA THR A 14 12.07 6.20 -8.47
C THR A 14 10.61 5.90 -8.17
N LEU A 15 10.41 4.91 -7.31
CA LEU A 15 9.12 4.60 -6.69
C LEU A 15 9.27 4.74 -5.18
N VAL A 16 8.36 5.47 -4.55
CA VAL A 16 8.27 5.64 -3.10
C VAL A 16 6.95 5.06 -2.64
N MET A 17 7.01 4.18 -1.66
CA MET A 17 5.84 3.52 -1.07
C MET A 17 5.92 3.63 0.45
N THR A 18 4.82 4.02 1.09
CA THR A 18 4.73 4.00 2.56
C THR A 18 4.50 2.59 3.07
N CYS A 19 5.07 2.26 4.23
CA CYS A 19 4.79 1.04 4.96
C CYS A 19 4.34 1.38 6.37
N ALA A 20 3.40 0.60 6.91
CA ALA A 20 2.98 0.67 8.30
C ALA A 20 2.91 -0.77 8.84
N GLU A 21 3.46 -0.98 10.03
CA GLU A 21 3.45 -2.31 10.67
C GLU A 21 2.04 -2.70 11.15
N PHE A 22 1.22 -1.70 11.49
CA PHE A 22 -0.16 -1.90 11.92
C PHE A 22 -1.03 -0.70 11.53
N GLY A 23 -2.29 -1.01 11.27
CA GLY A 23 -3.35 -0.02 11.14
C GLY A 23 -3.86 0.48 12.48
N ARG A 24 -4.96 1.21 12.45
CA ARG A 24 -5.67 1.68 13.65
C ARG A 24 -7.10 1.16 13.64
N ARG A 25 -7.61 0.76 14.80
CA ARG A 25 -9.05 0.47 14.95
C ARG A 25 -9.86 1.76 14.88
N LEU A 26 -11.09 1.66 14.40
CA LEU A 26 -12.00 2.79 14.33
C LEU A 26 -12.47 3.25 15.72
N ARG A 27 -12.70 2.29 16.63
CA ARG A 27 -13.22 2.58 17.98
C ARG A 27 -12.12 3.14 18.88
N GLU A 28 -12.48 4.16 19.65
CA GLU A 28 -11.64 4.70 20.72
C GLU A 28 -11.43 3.67 21.84
N ASN A 29 -10.23 3.65 22.41
CA ASN A 29 -9.87 2.79 23.55
C ASN A 29 -9.96 3.55 24.88
N GLN A 30 -9.72 2.86 26.00
CA GLN A 30 -9.86 3.42 27.35
C GLN A 30 -8.85 4.53 27.69
N SER A 31 -7.87 4.78 26.80
CA SER A 31 -6.84 5.79 26.97
C SER A 31 -7.04 6.99 26.04
N ASN A 32 -8.26 7.22 25.55
CA ASN A 32 -8.61 8.29 24.58
C ASN A 32 -7.79 8.24 23.28
N GLY A 33 -7.40 7.02 22.87
CA GLY A 33 -6.68 6.75 21.63
C GLY A 33 -7.34 5.65 20.83
N THR A 34 -6.59 4.95 19.98
CA THR A 34 -7.09 3.78 19.24
C THR A 34 -6.17 2.57 19.44
N ASP A 35 -6.69 1.37 19.23
CA ASP A 35 -5.85 0.17 19.29
C ASP A 35 -5.21 -0.12 17.92
N ARG A 36 -4.29 -1.09 17.90
CA ARG A 36 -3.74 -1.64 16.65
C ARG A 36 -4.87 -2.29 15.83
N GLY A 37 -4.94 -1.91 14.57
CA GLY A 37 -5.87 -2.44 13.59
C GLY A 37 -5.15 -3.16 12.45
N THR A 38 -5.93 -3.80 11.59
CA THR A 38 -5.42 -4.65 10.49
C THR A 38 -5.29 -3.92 9.15
N VAL A 39 -5.80 -2.69 9.04
CA VAL A 39 -5.84 -1.92 7.78
C VAL A 39 -5.22 -0.55 7.97
N ALA A 40 -4.33 -0.17 7.05
CA ALA A 40 -3.70 1.15 6.98
C ALA A 40 -3.75 1.68 5.54
N PRO A 41 -3.83 3.02 5.34
CA PRO A 41 -3.62 3.59 4.01
C PRO A 41 -2.16 3.43 3.59
N HIS A 42 -1.95 3.09 2.32
CA HIS A 42 -0.64 3.12 1.68
C HIS A 42 -0.62 4.19 0.60
N PHE A 43 0.43 5.00 0.57
CA PHE A 43 0.69 5.95 -0.51
C PHE A 43 1.83 5.43 -1.38
N VAL A 44 1.63 5.50 -2.69
CA VAL A 44 2.63 5.17 -3.70
C VAL A 44 2.80 6.37 -4.62
N THR A 45 4.04 6.81 -4.82
CA THR A 45 4.38 7.97 -5.66
C THR A 45 5.68 7.72 -6.41
N GLY A 46 5.89 8.41 -7.53
CA GLY A 46 7.05 8.20 -8.40
C GLY A 46 6.78 8.65 -9.82
N GLY A 47 7.84 8.78 -10.63
CA GLY A 47 7.71 9.30 -11.99
C GLY A 47 6.91 8.41 -12.94
N ARG A 48 6.79 7.12 -12.62
CA ARG A 48 5.94 6.15 -13.33
C ARG A 48 4.74 5.68 -12.51
N ALA A 49 4.51 6.22 -11.31
CA ALA A 49 3.33 5.85 -10.53
C ALA A 49 2.05 6.30 -11.26
N GLN A 50 1.05 5.42 -11.28
CA GLN A 50 -0.29 5.69 -11.75
C GLN A 50 -1.10 6.30 -10.58
N GLY A 51 -1.63 7.50 -10.80
CA GLY A 51 -2.47 8.16 -9.81
C GLY A 51 -3.86 7.51 -9.71
N GLY A 52 -4.47 7.60 -8.53
CA GLY A 52 -5.83 7.11 -8.29
C GLY A 52 -5.99 6.52 -6.90
N LEU A 53 -7.23 6.11 -6.59
CA LEU A 53 -7.54 5.29 -5.42
C LEU A 53 -7.59 3.82 -5.86
N PHE A 54 -6.78 2.99 -5.22
CA PHE A 54 -6.79 1.55 -5.42
C PHE A 54 -7.43 0.86 -4.22
N GLY A 55 -8.33 -0.09 -4.48
CA GLY A 55 -9.19 -0.68 -3.47
C GLY A 55 -10.49 0.09 -3.27
N VAL A 56 -11.10 -0.09 -2.11
CA VAL A 56 -12.38 0.54 -1.75
C VAL A 56 -12.21 1.51 -0.59
N PRO A 57 -12.91 2.66 -0.59
CA PRO A 57 -13.01 3.49 0.60
C PRO A 57 -13.52 2.69 1.80
N PRO A 58 -12.95 2.88 3.01
CA PRO A 58 -13.38 2.12 4.18
C PRO A 58 -14.81 2.49 4.59
N MET A 59 -15.68 1.48 4.73
CA MET A 59 -17.03 1.66 5.26
C MET A 59 -16.99 1.56 6.79
N LEU A 60 -16.97 2.71 7.45
CA LEU A 60 -16.80 2.80 8.91
C LEU A 60 -17.94 2.15 9.72
N ALA A 61 -19.11 2.00 9.12
CA ALA A 61 -20.25 1.32 9.73
C ALA A 61 -20.18 -0.23 9.65
N ARG A 62 -19.19 -0.79 8.93
CA ARG A 62 -19.09 -2.24 8.69
C ARG A 62 -17.72 -2.74 9.13
N LEU A 63 -17.65 -3.19 10.39
CA LEU A 63 -16.47 -3.81 10.97
C LEU A 63 -16.63 -5.33 11.04
N ASP A 64 -15.51 -6.04 11.12
CA ASP A 64 -15.50 -7.47 11.42
C ASP A 64 -15.83 -7.75 12.91
N GLY A 65 -15.93 -9.04 13.28
CA GLY A 65 -16.24 -9.45 14.65
C GLY A 65 -15.21 -9.00 15.71
N ASN A 66 -14.04 -8.53 15.28
CA ASN A 66 -12.98 -8.01 16.13
C ASN A 66 -12.89 -6.48 16.11
N GLY A 67 -13.82 -5.80 15.42
CA GLY A 67 -13.85 -4.34 15.30
C GLY A 67 -12.84 -3.75 14.33
N ASN A 68 -12.29 -4.56 13.40
CA ASN A 68 -11.42 -4.06 12.34
C ASN A 68 -12.20 -3.75 11.06
N LEU A 69 -11.61 -2.88 10.25
CA LEU A 69 -12.05 -2.73 8.86
C LEU A 69 -11.72 -4.00 8.06
N PRO A 70 -12.62 -4.47 7.19
CA PRO A 70 -12.29 -5.50 6.21
C PRO A 70 -11.12 -5.09 5.32
N VAL A 71 -10.23 -6.03 5.00
CA VAL A 71 -9.10 -5.79 4.08
C VAL A 71 -9.64 -5.56 2.66
N GLY A 72 -9.35 -4.39 2.09
CA GLY A 72 -9.71 -4.07 0.71
C GLY A 72 -8.61 -4.43 -0.30
N VAL A 73 -7.35 -4.16 0.06
CA VAL A 73 -6.15 -4.51 -0.73
C VAL A 73 -5.18 -5.19 0.21
N ASP A 74 -4.69 -6.36 -0.18
CA ASP A 74 -3.62 -7.03 0.54
C ASP A 74 -2.29 -6.32 0.24
N PHE A 75 -1.56 -5.85 1.25
CA PHE A 75 -0.31 -5.12 1.06
C PHE A 75 0.73 -5.92 0.26
N ARG A 76 0.65 -7.27 0.29
CA ARG A 76 1.54 -8.15 -0.48
C ARG A 76 1.31 -8.00 -1.99
N GLN A 77 0.14 -7.55 -2.42
CA GLN A 77 -0.12 -7.19 -3.82
C GLN A 77 0.65 -5.92 -4.24
N LEU A 78 0.86 -4.98 -3.31
CA LEU A 78 1.72 -3.81 -3.55
C LEU A 78 3.18 -4.28 -3.71
N TYR A 79 3.62 -5.20 -2.85
CA TYR A 79 4.97 -5.76 -2.93
C TYR A 79 5.17 -6.59 -4.21
N ALA A 80 4.13 -7.31 -4.66
CA ALA A 80 4.16 -8.00 -5.94
C ALA A 80 4.35 -7.02 -7.11
N THR A 81 3.73 -5.83 -7.08
CA THR A 81 3.97 -4.77 -8.07
C THR A 81 5.41 -4.26 -8.05
N VAL A 82 5.99 -4.08 -6.85
CA VAL A 82 7.38 -3.63 -6.71
C VAL A 82 8.37 -4.70 -7.20
N LEU A 83 8.14 -5.97 -6.84
CA LEU A 83 9.02 -7.06 -7.22
C LEU A 83 8.96 -7.35 -8.73
N GLY A 84 7.75 -7.55 -9.27
CA GLY A 84 7.58 -7.96 -10.66
C GLY A 84 7.64 -6.79 -11.64
N PRO A 85 6.56 -6.02 -11.81
CA PRO A 85 6.51 -4.90 -12.74
C PRO A 85 7.64 -3.85 -12.59
N TRP A 86 8.09 -3.54 -11.37
CA TRP A 86 9.11 -2.50 -11.16
C TRP A 86 10.55 -3.02 -11.25
N TRP A 87 10.89 -4.11 -10.54
CA TRP A 87 12.25 -4.66 -10.51
C TRP A 87 12.50 -5.82 -11.49
N GLY A 88 11.47 -6.37 -12.13
CA GLY A 88 11.61 -7.51 -13.04
C GLY A 88 11.94 -8.84 -12.35
N LEU A 89 11.66 -8.95 -11.05
CA LEU A 89 11.89 -10.14 -10.23
C LEU A 89 10.67 -11.06 -10.22
N ASP A 90 10.84 -12.29 -9.74
CA ASP A 90 9.75 -13.25 -9.53
C ASP A 90 9.12 -13.07 -8.14
N PRO A 91 7.90 -12.49 -8.01
CA PRO A 91 7.34 -12.21 -6.69
C PRO A 91 7.07 -13.46 -5.84
N PRO A 92 6.51 -14.57 -6.37
CA PRO A 92 6.36 -15.83 -5.63
C PRO A 92 7.64 -16.35 -4.99
N ALA A 93 8.80 -16.24 -5.64
CA ALA A 93 10.07 -16.68 -5.07
C ALA A 93 10.44 -15.93 -3.77
N THR A 94 10.03 -14.67 -3.64
CA THR A 94 10.27 -13.86 -2.41
C THR A 94 9.10 -13.94 -1.43
N LEU A 95 7.87 -13.79 -1.92
CA LEU A 95 6.65 -13.74 -1.10
C LEU A 95 6.15 -15.12 -0.66
N GLN A 96 6.76 -16.20 -1.15
CA GLN A 96 6.41 -17.61 -0.88
C GLN A 96 4.98 -17.99 -1.31
N GLN A 97 4.28 -17.10 -2.00
CA GLN A 97 2.93 -17.27 -2.52
C GLN A 97 2.70 -16.27 -3.66
N ARG A 98 1.79 -16.61 -4.58
CA ARG A 98 1.32 -15.68 -5.62
C ARG A 98 0.36 -14.63 -5.06
N PHE A 99 0.66 -13.38 -5.37
CA PHE A 99 -0.23 -12.23 -5.19
C PHE A 99 -0.32 -11.50 -6.52
N GLU A 100 -1.54 -11.14 -6.92
CA GLU A 100 -1.76 -10.40 -8.16
C GLU A 100 -1.23 -8.96 -8.02
N PRO A 101 -0.33 -8.50 -8.91
CA PRO A 101 0.15 -7.14 -8.88
C PRO A 101 -0.97 -6.12 -9.06
N GLN A 102 -0.94 -5.05 -8.27
CA GLN A 102 -1.81 -3.90 -8.46
C GLN A 102 -1.30 -3.03 -9.64
N PRO A 103 -2.21 -2.45 -10.47
CA PRO A 103 -1.84 -1.62 -11.61
C PRO A 103 -1.43 -0.20 -11.18
N LEU A 104 -0.37 -0.12 -10.36
CA LEU A 104 0.16 1.11 -9.75
C LEU A 104 1.16 1.84 -10.63
N LEU A 105 1.54 1.26 -11.77
CA LEU A 105 2.55 1.80 -12.69
C LEU A 105 1.93 2.10 -14.03
N ARG A 106 2.33 3.22 -14.63
CA ARG A 106 2.00 3.57 -16.02
C ARG A 106 2.73 2.62 -16.97
N ALA A 107 2.04 2.27 -18.07
CA ALA A 107 2.61 1.55 -19.21
C ALA A 107 3.76 2.35 -19.84
#